data_AF-A0A0A9CJP9-F1
#
_entry.id   AF-A0A0A9CJP9-F1
#
_cell.length_a   1.000
_cell.length_b   1.000
_cell.length_c   1.000
_cell.angle_alpha   90.00
_cell.angle_beta   90.00
_cell.angle_gamma   90.00
#
_symmetry.space_group_name_H-M   'P 1'
#
loop_
_entity.id
_entity.type
_entity.pdbx_description
1 polymer ?
#
loop_
_entity_poly.entity_id
_entity_poly.type
_entity_poly.pdbx_seq_one_letter_code
_entity_poly.pdbx_strand_id
1 'polypeptide(L)'
;MDWSSFTKGYFLNRDTLVGVLLLIDASIPPQKIDLDCANWLGRNNIGLTFVFTKCDKVKKGKGGRPDENIKVFQETISGLYPEPPPWIMTSSVTGLGRDGLLLHMSQLRNYWDNESV
;
A
#
# COMPACT_ATOMS: atom_id res chain seq x y z
N MET A 1 22.98 -13.96 2.78
CA MET A 1 21.65 -13.99 2.13
C MET A 1 21.11 -12.57 2.22
N ASP A 2 20.92 -11.90 1.10
CA ASP A 2 20.39 -10.52 1.07
C ASP A 2 18.85 -10.56 1.19
N TRP A 3 18.31 -9.90 2.21
CA TRP A 3 16.87 -9.88 2.51
C TRP A 3 16.06 -9.25 1.36
N SER A 4 16.64 -8.26 0.67
CA SER A 4 16.03 -7.62 -0.50
C SER A 4 15.88 -8.61 -1.66
N SER A 5 16.94 -9.36 -1.97
CA SER A 5 16.93 -10.38 -3.02
C SER A 5 15.92 -11.51 -2.74
N PHE A 6 15.84 -11.99 -1.49
CA PHE A 6 14.86 -13.01 -1.10
C PHE A 6 13.41 -12.50 -1.28
N THR A 7 13.14 -11.30 -0.77
CA THR A 7 11.80 -10.72 -0.78
C THR A 7 11.31 -10.46 -2.21
N LYS A 8 12.18 -9.92 -3.08
CA LYS A 8 11.87 -9.77 -4.50
C LYS A 8 11.64 -11.10 -5.20
N GLY A 9 12.46 -12.10 -4.89
CA GLY A 9 12.28 -13.47 -5.39
C GLY A 9 10.91 -14.05 -5.00
N TYR A 10 10.46 -13.84 -3.77
CA TYR A 10 9.12 -14.24 -3.34
C TYR A 10 8.03 -13.56 -4.17
N PHE A 11 8.07 -12.23 -4.33
CA PHE A 11 7.05 -11.51 -5.09
C PHE A 11 6.96 -11.93 -6.56
N LEU A 12 8.09 -12.27 -7.18
CA LEU A 12 8.13 -12.63 -8.60
C LEU A 12 7.72 -14.08 -8.88
N ASN A 13 7.93 -14.99 -7.93
CA ASN A 13 7.81 -16.44 -8.17
C ASN A 13 6.70 -17.11 -7.37
N ARG A 14 5.90 -16.35 -6.62
CA ARG A 14 4.80 -16.90 -5.81
C ARG A 14 3.50 -16.86 -6.58
N ASP A 15 3.18 -17.96 -7.25
CA ASP A 15 1.97 -18.06 -8.08
C ASP A 15 0.67 -17.82 -7.30
N THR A 16 0.65 -18.11 -6.00
CA THR A 16 -0.50 -17.90 -5.10
C THR A 16 -0.58 -16.50 -4.49
N LEU A 17 0.28 -15.57 -4.90
CA LEU A 17 0.27 -14.21 -4.41
C LEU A 17 -0.81 -13.39 -5.14
N VAL A 18 -1.91 -13.12 -4.45
CA VAL A 18 -3.03 -12.33 -4.98
C VAL A 18 -2.70 -10.83 -5.03
N GLY A 19 -2.00 -10.32 -4.03
CA GLY A 19 -1.64 -8.91 -3.95
C GLY A 19 -0.90 -8.54 -2.67
N VAL A 20 -0.35 -7.33 -2.67
CA VAL A 20 0.46 -6.76 -1.60
C VAL A 20 -0.26 -5.56 -0.99
N LEU A 21 -0.42 -5.59 0.34
CA LEU A 21 -0.85 -4.44 1.12
C LEU A 21 0.40 -3.66 1.57
N LEU A 22 0.71 -2.55 0.88
CA LEU A 22 1.88 -1.73 1.21
C LEU A 22 1.50 -0.71 2.28
N LEU A 23 2.04 -0.90 3.49
CA LEU A 23 1.79 -0.01 4.62
C LEU A 23 2.64 1.26 4.49
N ILE A 24 2.00 2.43 4.57
CA ILE A 24 2.66 3.75 4.49
C ILE A 24 2.27 4.55 5.74
N ASP A 25 3.24 5.17 6.43
CA ASP A 25 2.94 6.03 7.59
C ASP A 25 2.43 7.39 7.12
N ALA A 26 1.14 7.67 7.28
CA ALA A 26 0.54 8.94 6.84
C ALA A 26 0.92 10.13 7.73
N SER A 27 1.51 9.88 8.91
CA SER A 27 1.90 10.95 9.84
C SER A 27 3.24 11.62 9.51
N ILE A 28 3.86 11.24 8.40
CA ILE A 28 5.11 11.81 7.88
C ILE A 28 5.00 12.04 6.36
N PRO A 29 5.85 12.92 5.79
CA PRO A 29 5.90 13.11 4.35
C PRO A 29 6.22 11.80 3.62
N PRO A 30 5.81 11.66 2.35
CA PRO A 30 6.15 10.51 1.51
C PRO A 30 7.65 10.20 1.58
N GLN A 31 7.99 8.97 1.91
CA GLN A 31 9.38 8.55 1.97
C GLN A 31 9.79 7.94 0.63
N LYS A 32 11.03 8.21 0.22
CA LYS A 32 11.60 7.65 -1.01
C LYS A 32 11.53 6.13 -1.04
N ILE A 33 11.72 5.46 0.10
CA ILE A 33 11.64 4.00 0.19
C ILE A 33 10.24 3.46 -0.14
N ASP A 34 9.18 4.16 0.26
CA ASP A 34 7.80 3.76 -0.03
C ASP A 34 7.51 3.92 -1.52
N LEU A 35 7.94 5.03 -2.11
CA LEU A 35 7.80 5.31 -3.55
C LEU A 35 8.60 4.33 -4.41
N ASP A 36 9.85 4.03 -4.02
CA ASP A 36 10.70 3.06 -4.71
C ASP A 36 10.11 1.65 -4.64
N CYS A 37 9.55 1.26 -3.48
CA CYS A 37 8.88 -0.02 -3.30
C CYS A 37 7.60 -0.11 -4.16
N ALA A 38 6.75 0.90 -4.10
CA ALA A 38 5.54 0.98 -4.91
C ALA A 38 5.88 0.92 -6.41
N ASN A 39 6.84 1.71 -6.89
CA ASN A 39 7.28 1.69 -8.28
C ASN A 39 7.81 0.31 -8.71
N TRP A 40 8.57 -0.37 -7.84
CA TRP A 40 9.07 -1.71 -8.15
C TRP A 40 7.92 -2.72 -8.25
N LEU A 41 6.96 -2.71 -7.32
CA LEU A 41 5.80 -3.61 -7.36
C LEU A 41 4.96 -3.37 -8.62
N GLY A 42 4.66 -2.11 -8.95
CA GLY A 42 3.89 -1.74 -10.14
C GLY A 42 4.58 -2.15 -11.44
N ARG A 43 5.90 -1.92 -11.58
CA ARG A 43 6.65 -2.32 -12.79
C ARG A 43 6.72 -3.83 -13.01
N ASN A 44 6.59 -4.63 -11.94
CA ASN A 44 6.55 -6.09 -12.01
C ASN A 44 5.12 -6.63 -12.04
N ASN A 45 4.12 -5.77 -12.28
CA ASN A 45 2.71 -6.14 -12.36
C ASN A 45 2.20 -6.92 -11.13
N ILE A 46 2.72 -6.59 -9.95
CA ILE A 46 2.28 -7.18 -8.69
C ILE A 46 1.06 -6.42 -8.20
N GLY A 47 -0.05 -7.12 -7.96
CA GLY A 47 -1.26 -6.53 -7.39
C GLY A 47 -0.95 -5.77 -6.10
N LEU A 48 -1.44 -4.54 -5.99
CA LEU A 48 -1.01 -3.62 -4.94
C LEU A 48 -2.21 -2.85 -4.35
N THR A 49 -2.17 -2.63 -3.04
CA THR A 49 -3.07 -1.71 -2.33
C THR A 49 -2.26 -0.89 -1.34
N PHE A 50 -2.42 0.43 -1.35
CA PHE A 50 -1.79 1.29 -0.37
C PHE A 50 -2.62 1.33 0.92
N VAL A 51 -1.99 1.08 2.06
CA VAL A 51 -2.63 1.19 3.37
C VAL A 51 -1.94 2.30 4.14
N PHE A 52 -2.58 3.46 4.15
CA PHE A 52 -2.11 4.60 4.91
C PHE A 52 -2.42 4.38 6.40
N THR A 53 -1.39 4.32 7.22
CA THR A 53 -1.47 4.02 8.65
C THR A 53 -1.30 5.28 9.49
N LYS A 54 -1.71 5.21 10.76
CA LYS A 54 -1.58 6.29 11.75
C LYS A 54 -2.27 7.59 11.33
N CYS A 55 -3.40 7.48 10.63
CA CYS A 55 -4.18 8.64 10.18
C CYS A 55 -4.80 9.45 11.35
N ASP A 56 -4.68 8.99 12.60
CA ASP A 56 -5.00 9.73 13.81
C ASP A 56 -3.92 10.75 14.22
N LYS A 57 -2.69 10.63 13.70
CA LYS A 57 -1.54 11.42 14.15
C LYS A 57 -1.28 12.63 13.26
N VAL A 58 -1.53 13.81 13.79
CA VAL A 58 -0.99 15.07 13.25
C VAL A 58 0.34 15.36 13.94
N LYS A 59 1.44 15.42 13.18
CA LYS A 59 2.76 15.73 13.72
C LYS A 59 3.09 17.20 13.50
N LYS A 60 3.59 17.87 14.56
CA LYS A 60 4.13 19.23 14.44
C LYS A 60 5.42 19.21 13.61
N GLY A 61 5.66 20.28 12.83
CA GLY A 61 6.85 20.41 11.98
C GLY A 61 6.70 19.68 10.64
N LYS A 62 7.76 18.98 10.20
CA LYS A 62 7.79 18.31 8.88
C LYS A 62 6.75 17.18 8.72
N GLY A 63 6.13 16.71 9.79
CA GLY A 63 5.23 15.57 9.77
C GLY A 63 3.85 15.84 9.17
N GLY A 64 3.37 17.09 9.19
CA GLY A 64 2.13 17.49 8.53
C GLY A 64 0.86 16.78 9.04
N ARG A 65 -0.25 17.02 8.32
CA ARG A 65 -1.50 16.29 8.53
C ARG A 65 -1.57 15.07 7.59
N PRO A 66 -2.17 13.96 8.04
CA PRO A 66 -2.29 12.76 7.22
C PRO A 66 -2.94 12.95 5.84
N ASP A 67 -4.00 13.77 5.76
CA ASP A 67 -4.69 14.11 4.52
C ASP A 67 -3.75 14.79 3.50
N GLU A 68 -2.91 15.71 3.96
CA GLU A 68 -1.92 16.40 3.12
C GLU A 68 -0.84 15.43 2.62
N ASN A 69 -0.27 14.61 3.50
CA ASN A 69 0.78 13.66 3.11
C ASN A 69 0.27 12.59 2.13
N ILE A 70 -0.96 12.10 2.34
CA ILE A 70 -1.61 11.15 1.44
C ILE A 70 -1.79 11.77 0.05
N LYS A 71 -2.27 13.02 0.00
CA LYS A 71 -2.44 13.74 -1.27
C LYS A 71 -1.10 13.88 -2.00
N VAL A 72 -0.04 14.30 -1.31
CA VAL A 72 1.30 14.41 -1.90
C VAL A 72 1.82 13.05 -2.37
N PHE A 73 1.59 11.98 -1.61
CA PHE A 73 1.96 10.62 -2.03
C PHE A 73 1.26 10.24 -3.34
N GLN A 74 -0.06 10.47 -3.41
CA GLN A 74 -0.89 10.14 -4.58
C GLN A 74 -0.49 10.93 -5.82
N GLU A 75 -0.26 12.23 -5.68
CA GLU A 75 0.23 13.09 -6.78
C GLU A 75 1.61 12.66 -7.27
N THR A 76 2.48 12.22 -6.35
CA THR A 76 3.83 11.74 -6.72
C THR A 76 3.76 10.41 -7.46
N ILE A 77 2.89 9.49 -7.02
CA ILE A 77 2.80 8.15 -7.60
C ILE A 77 1.94 8.10 -8.87
N SER A 78 1.02 9.06 -9.08
CA SER A 78 0.10 9.03 -10.22
C SER A 78 0.81 9.05 -11.58
N GLY A 79 2.01 9.62 -11.65
CA GLY A 79 2.84 9.58 -12.87
C GLY A 79 3.47 8.21 -13.17
N LEU A 80 3.39 7.26 -12.24
CA LEU A 80 4.01 5.93 -12.36
C LEU A 80 3.01 4.84 -12.73
N TYR A 81 1.71 5.13 -12.69
CA TYR A 81 0.64 4.17 -12.90
C TYR A 81 -0.33 4.68 -13.97
N PRO A 82 -0.74 3.83 -14.93
CA PRO A 82 -1.85 4.17 -15.83
C PRO A 82 -3.16 4.38 -15.06
N GLU A 83 -3.39 3.56 -14.04
CA GLU A 83 -4.49 3.67 -13.10
C GLU A 83 -3.95 3.54 -11.66
N PRO A 84 -4.28 4.48 -10.76
CA PRO A 84 -3.74 4.45 -9.41
C PRO A 84 -4.21 3.20 -8.64
N PRO A 85 -3.33 2.52 -7.90
CA PRO A 85 -3.72 1.42 -7.03
C PRO A 85 -4.79 1.83 -6.00
N PRO A 86 -5.67 0.91 -5.59
CA PRO A 86 -6.61 1.14 -4.50
C PRO A 86 -5.87 1.52 -3.22
N TRP A 87 -6.52 2.31 -2.36
CA TRP A 87 -5.92 2.76 -1.11
C TRP A 87 -6.95 2.90 0.00
N ILE A 88 -6.49 2.72 1.26
CA ILE A 88 -7.34 2.78 2.45
C ILE A 88 -6.61 3.53 3.57
N MET A 89 -7.31 4.46 4.24
CA MET A 89 -6.82 5.09 5.47
C MET A 89 -7.12 4.23 6.68
N THR A 90 -6.16 4.10 7.59
CA THR A 90 -6.26 3.27 8.78
C THR A 90 -5.66 3.92 10.01
N SER A 91 -6.21 3.56 11.17
CA SER A 91 -5.59 3.83 12.46
C SER A 91 -5.86 2.66 13.41
N SER A 92 -4.78 2.07 13.92
CA SER A 92 -4.88 1.05 14.96
C SER A 92 -5.31 1.62 16.31
N VAL A 93 -5.20 2.95 16.50
CA VAL A 93 -5.60 3.63 17.75
C VAL A 93 -7.10 3.89 17.77
N THR A 94 -7.65 4.41 16.66
CA THR A 94 -9.07 4.79 16.59
C THR A 94 -9.96 3.70 15.99
N GLY A 95 -9.38 2.68 15.38
CA GLY A 95 -10.10 1.65 14.61
C GLY A 95 -10.52 2.10 13.21
N LEU A 96 -10.12 3.30 12.78
CA LEU A 96 -10.40 3.81 11.44
C LEU A 96 -9.95 2.80 10.37
N GLY A 97 -10.80 2.60 9.37
CA GLY A 97 -10.49 1.80 8.18
C GLY A 97 -10.51 0.29 8.38
N ARG A 98 -10.75 -0.21 9.60
CA ARG A 98 -10.77 -1.65 9.90
C ARG A 98 -11.74 -2.42 9.01
N ASP A 99 -13.01 -2.02 8.99
CA ASP A 99 -14.05 -2.75 8.26
C ASP A 99 -13.84 -2.66 6.75
N GLY A 100 -13.42 -1.48 6.26
CA GLY A 100 -13.05 -1.30 4.85
C GLY A 100 -11.87 -2.16 4.42
N LEU A 101 -10.83 -2.26 5.26
CA LEU A 101 -9.69 -3.13 4.99
C LEU A 101 -10.08 -4.61 5.00
N LEU A 102 -10.89 -5.05 5.95
CA LEU A 102 -11.38 -6.43 6.01
C LEU A 102 -12.28 -6.78 4.82
N LEU A 103 -13.14 -5.86 4.39
CA LEU A 103 -13.96 -6.03 3.19
C LEU A 103 -13.08 -6.16 1.94
N HIS A 104 -12.09 -5.29 1.79
CA HIS A 104 -11.14 -5.35 0.67
C HIS A 104 -10.36 -6.66 0.64
N MET A 105 -9.87 -7.13 1.79
CA MET A 105 -9.22 -8.44 1.90
C MET A 105 -10.16 -9.59 1.52
N SER A 106 -11.44 -9.51 1.90
CA SER A 106 -12.43 -10.51 1.49
C SER A 106 -12.69 -10.49 -0.02
N GLN A 107 -12.70 -9.31 -0.64
CA GLN A 107 -12.85 -9.17 -2.10
C GLN A 107 -11.66 -9.77 -2.85
N LEU A 108 -10.44 -9.49 -2.40
CA LEU A 108 -9.21 -10.10 -2.95
C LEU A 108 -9.25 -11.62 -2.85
N ARG A 109 -9.67 -12.15 -1.70
CA ARG A 109 -9.81 -13.61 -1.52
C ARG A 109 -10.83 -14.21 -2.49
N ASN A 110 -12.01 -13.60 -2.61
CA ASN A 110 -13.05 -14.10 -3.51
C ASN A 110 -12.63 -14.01 -4.98
N TYR A 111 -11.88 -12.98 -5.36
CA TYR A 111 -11.31 -12.85 -6.70
C TYR A 111 -10.39 -14.05 -7.02
N TRP A 112 -9.49 -14.40 -6.10
CA TRP A 112 -8.59 -15.55 -6.27
C TRP A 112 -9.34 -16.88 -6.37
N ASP A 113 -10.36 -17.09 -5.53
CA ASP A 113 -11.17 -18.31 -5.54
C ASP A 113 -11.92 -18.49 -6.88
N ASN A 114 -12.32 -17.39 -7.53
CA ASN A 114 -13.04 -17.41 -8.82
C ASN A 114 -12.13 -17.57 -10.05
N GLU A 115 -10.87 -17.13 -9.99
CA GLU A 115 -9.89 -17.37 -11.08
C GLU A 115 -9.19 -18.73 -10.97
N SER A 116 -9.35 -19.43 -9.85
CA SER A 116 -8.82 -20.78 -9.63
C SER A 116 -9.74 -21.91 -10.16
N VAL A 117 -10.83 -21.55 -10.87
CA VAL A 117 -11.78 -22.44 -11.56
C VAL A 117 -11.57 -22.34 -13.06
#